data_AF-A0A7Y2YTV7-F1
#
_entry.id   AF-A0A7Y2YTV7-F1
#
_cell.length_a   1.000
_cell.length_b   1.000
_cell.length_c   1.000
_cell.angle_alpha   90.00
_cell.angle_beta   90.00
_cell.angle_gamma   90.00
#
_symmetry.space_group_name_H-M   'P 1'
#
loop_
_entity.id
_entity.type
_entity.pdbx_description
1 polymer ?
#
loop_
_entity_poly.entity_id
_entity_poly.type
_entity_poly.pdbx_seq_one_letter_code
_entity_poly.pdbx_strand_id
1 'polypeptide(L)'
;MSGKERTAVARHAAAVRWIRARFGGPSFGELGLPGGEEVDAGLADLAHGRTTPESLAVSLAAPRLRREGVPVNNVLDDPERRLYELLSKTEGDLAHARYNAWLRRFVSFADACRLVRVAGQVSCDAS
;
A
#
# COMPACT_ATOMS: atom_id res chain seq x y z
N MET A 1 -26.38 3.82 -5.26
CA MET A 1 -24.92 3.90 -5.47
C MET A 1 -24.58 5.14 -6.27
N SER A 2 -23.80 6.05 -5.71
CA SER A 2 -23.32 7.28 -6.33
C SER A 2 -22.29 7.00 -7.43
N GLY A 3 -22.12 7.93 -8.37
CA GLY A 3 -21.06 7.85 -9.39
C GLY A 3 -19.66 7.72 -8.78
N LYS A 4 -19.40 8.39 -7.65
CA LYS A 4 -18.11 8.31 -6.93
C LYS A 4 -17.84 6.91 -6.38
N GLU A 5 -18.86 6.22 -5.86
CA GLU A 5 -18.74 4.86 -5.31
C GLU A 5 -18.43 3.84 -6.41
N ARG A 6 -19.07 3.95 -7.57
CA ARG A 6 -18.77 3.08 -8.73
C ARG A 6 -17.31 3.22 -9.17
N THR A 7 -16.81 4.45 -9.25
CA THR A 7 -15.42 4.71 -9.60
C THR A 7 -14.45 4.13 -8.57
N ALA A 8 -14.77 4.22 -7.28
CA ALA A 8 -13.95 3.64 -6.21
C ALA A 8 -13.86 2.11 -6.32
N VAL A 9 -15.01 1.44 -6.51
CA VAL A 9 -15.07 -0.02 -6.70
C VAL A 9 -14.26 -0.44 -7.92
N ALA A 10 -14.41 0.26 -9.05
CA ALA A 10 -13.67 -0.05 -10.27
C ALA A 10 -12.15 0.10 -10.09
N ARG A 11 -11.70 1.13 -9.36
CA ARG A 11 -10.26 1.34 -9.05
C ARG A 11 -9.71 0.25 -8.14
N HIS A 12 -10.43 -0.11 -7.09
CA HIS A 12 -10.03 -1.20 -6.21
C HIS A 12 -9.94 -2.53 -6.97
N ALA A 13 -10.95 -2.85 -7.79
CA ALA A 13 -10.95 -4.04 -8.63
C ALA A 13 -9.78 -4.05 -9.64
N ALA A 14 -9.41 -2.89 -10.20
CA ALA A 14 -8.25 -2.78 -11.08
C ALA A 14 -6.93 -3.06 -10.33
N ALA A 15 -6.78 -2.57 -9.10
CA ALA A 15 -5.62 -2.88 -8.25
C ALA A 15 -5.53 -4.38 -7.95
N VAL A 16 -6.63 -5.01 -7.51
CA VAL A 16 -6.68 -6.46 -7.23
C VAL A 16 -6.32 -7.28 -8.47
N ARG A 17 -6.87 -6.94 -9.63
CA ARG A 17 -6.53 -7.61 -10.90
C ARG A 17 -5.05 -7.48 -11.24
N TRP A 18 -4.47 -6.31 -10.98
CA TRP A 18 -3.05 -6.09 -11.20
C TRP A 18 -2.18 -6.93 -10.25
N ILE A 19 -2.52 -7.00 -8.95
CA ILE A 19 -1.77 -7.82 -7.97
C ILE A 19 -1.79 -9.29 -8.40
N ARG A 20 -2.96 -9.81 -8.80
CA ARG A 20 -3.10 -11.17 -9.33
C ARG A 20 -2.20 -11.41 -10.53
N ALA A 21 -2.26 -10.52 -11.51
CA ALA A 21 -1.47 -10.65 -12.73
C ALA A 21 0.04 -10.58 -12.46
N ARG A 22 0.47 -9.76 -11.50
CA ARG A 22 1.90 -9.46 -11.27
C ARG A 22 2.58 -10.36 -10.25
N PHE A 23 1.85 -10.81 -9.24
CA PHE A 23 2.38 -11.55 -8.09
C PHE A 23 1.74 -12.92 -7.89
N GLY A 24 0.72 -13.28 -8.68
CA GLY A 24 0.09 -14.61 -8.61
C GLY A 24 -0.85 -14.82 -7.43
N GLY A 25 -1.18 -13.77 -6.67
CA GLY A 25 -2.09 -13.81 -5.52
C GLY A 25 -3.13 -12.68 -5.53
N PRO A 26 -4.24 -12.81 -4.80
CA PRO A 26 -5.32 -11.82 -4.82
C PRO A 26 -5.03 -10.55 -4.02
N SER A 27 -4.08 -10.60 -3.09
CA SER A 27 -3.68 -9.49 -2.22
C SER A 27 -2.23 -9.70 -1.75
N PHE A 28 -1.60 -8.68 -1.20
CA PHE A 28 -0.26 -8.84 -0.64
C PHE A 28 -0.24 -9.56 0.70
N GLY A 29 -1.29 -9.40 1.52
CA GLY A 29 -1.46 -10.13 2.77
C GLY A 29 -1.55 -11.64 2.55
N GLU A 30 -2.32 -12.08 1.55
CA GLU A 30 -2.42 -13.51 1.21
C GLU A 30 -1.12 -14.09 0.62
N LEU A 31 -0.28 -13.25 0.03
CA LEU A 31 1.06 -13.63 -0.41
C LEU A 31 2.08 -13.69 0.74
N GLY A 32 1.67 -13.37 1.97
CA GLY A 32 2.53 -13.40 3.15
C GLY A 32 3.62 -12.32 3.14
N LEU A 33 3.45 -11.25 2.36
CA LEU A 33 4.43 -10.17 2.32
C LEU A 33 4.38 -9.38 3.63
N PRO A 34 5.53 -9.04 4.24
CA PRO A 34 5.56 -8.26 5.47
C PRO A 34 4.96 -6.89 5.22
N GLY A 35 3.89 -6.54 5.94
CA GLY A 35 3.16 -5.29 5.73
C GLY A 35 2.13 -5.31 4.60
N GLY A 36 1.85 -6.49 4.03
CA GLY A 36 0.92 -6.64 2.91
C GLY A 36 -0.51 -6.24 3.24
N GLU A 37 -1.02 -6.63 4.41
CA GLU A 37 -2.37 -6.30 4.86
C GLU A 37 -2.60 -4.79 4.98
N GLU A 38 -1.63 -4.06 5.53
CA GLU A 38 -1.69 -2.60 5.65
C GLU A 38 -1.64 -1.90 4.30
N VAL A 39 -0.87 -2.44 3.35
CA VAL A 39 -0.81 -1.91 1.98
C VAL A 39 -2.13 -2.18 1.24
N ASP A 40 -2.69 -3.38 1.38
CA ASP A 40 -3.98 -3.75 0.77
C ASP A 40 -5.11 -2.84 1.30
N ALA A 41 -5.16 -2.64 2.62
CA ALA A 41 -6.10 -1.74 3.27
C ALA A 41 -5.93 -0.29 2.79
N GLY A 42 -4.69 0.21 2.73
CA GLY A 42 -4.41 1.57 2.28
C GLY A 42 -4.76 1.80 0.80
N LEU A 43 -4.52 0.83 -0.07
CA LEU A 43 -4.93 0.89 -1.48
C LEU A 43 -6.46 0.93 -1.62
N ALA A 44 -7.19 0.15 -0.81
CA ALA A 44 -8.64 0.20 -0.77
C ALA A 44 -9.13 1.56 -0.28
N ASP A 45 -8.56 2.09 0.80
CA ASP A 45 -8.90 3.40 1.34
C ASP A 45 -8.67 4.54 0.33
N LEU A 46 -7.53 4.54 -0.37
CA LEU A 46 -7.24 5.50 -1.45
C LEU A 46 -8.20 5.37 -2.64
N ALA A 47 -8.62 4.16 -2.99
CA ALA A 47 -9.62 3.94 -4.04
C ALA A 47 -10.97 4.58 -3.66
N HIS A 48 -11.33 4.52 -2.37
CA HIS A 48 -12.53 5.13 -1.80
C HIS A 48 -12.37 6.60 -1.38
N GLY A 49 -11.18 7.19 -1.51
CA GLY A 49 -10.91 8.57 -1.09
C GLY A 49 -10.98 8.76 0.43
N ARG A 50 -10.75 7.70 1.21
CA ARG A 50 -10.69 7.75 2.67
C ARG A 50 -9.31 8.23 3.13
N THR A 51 -9.27 8.98 4.21
CA THR A 51 -8.04 9.34 4.92
C THR A 51 -7.98 8.51 6.19
N THR A 52 -7.02 7.59 6.24
CA THR A 52 -6.77 6.60 7.29
C THR A 52 -5.26 6.48 7.50
N PRO A 53 -4.78 5.92 8.63
CA PRO A 53 -3.35 5.63 8.80
C PRO A 53 -2.77 4.84 7.62
N GLU A 54 -3.49 3.83 7.14
CA GLU A 54 -3.12 2.95 6.04
C GLU A 54 -2.98 3.72 4.72
N SER A 55 -3.98 4.52 4.34
CA SER A 55 -3.94 5.33 3.11
C SER A 55 -2.88 6.43 3.14
N LEU A 56 -2.65 7.04 4.31
CA LEU A 56 -1.58 8.03 4.50
C LEU A 56 -0.20 7.38 4.38
N ALA A 57 0.00 6.21 4.99
CA ALA A 57 1.26 5.50 4.89
C ALA A 57 1.52 4.97 3.47
N VAL A 58 0.50 4.44 2.77
CA VAL A 58 0.62 4.07 1.35
C VAL A 58 0.94 5.30 0.48
N SER A 59 0.35 6.46 0.78
CA SER A 59 0.68 7.72 0.10
C SER A 59 2.13 8.16 0.35
N LEU A 60 2.61 8.03 1.59
CA LEU A 60 4.00 8.31 1.96
C LEU A 60 4.98 7.36 1.25
N ALA A 61 4.65 6.08 1.17
CA ALA A 61 5.46 5.06 0.51
C ALA A 61 5.31 5.05 -1.03
N ALA A 62 4.40 5.85 -1.60
CA ALA A 62 4.03 5.81 -3.00
C ALA A 62 5.22 5.89 -3.99
N PRO A 63 6.26 6.75 -3.77
CA PRO A 63 7.41 6.79 -4.68
C PRO A 63 8.14 5.44 -4.78
N ARG A 64 8.34 4.74 -3.65
CA ARG A 64 9.01 3.42 -3.62
C ARG A 64 8.10 2.34 -4.18
N LEU A 65 6.82 2.33 -3.80
CA LEU A 65 5.83 1.37 -4.28
C LEU A 65 5.66 1.42 -5.80
N ARG A 66 5.56 2.62 -6.37
CA ARG A 66 5.47 2.83 -7.82
C ARG A 66 6.72 2.33 -8.56
N ARG A 67 7.92 2.53 -7.98
CA ARG A 67 9.17 2.00 -8.55
C ARG A 67 9.16 0.48 -8.65
N GLU A 68 8.55 -0.20 -7.68
CA GLU A 68 8.41 -1.66 -7.71
C GLU A 68 7.17 -2.12 -8.50
N GLY A 69 6.45 -1.18 -9.15
CA GLY A 69 5.37 -1.43 -10.10
C GLY A 69 3.96 -1.28 -9.54
N VAL A 70 3.79 -1.04 -8.23
CA VAL A 70 2.47 -0.99 -7.57
C VAL A 70 1.66 0.23 -8.06
N PRO A 71 0.40 0.05 -8.50
CA PRO A 71 -0.42 1.11 -9.06
C PRO A 71 -1.05 1.98 -7.96
N VAL A 72 -0.22 2.80 -7.30
CA VAL A 72 -0.67 3.73 -6.25
C VAL A 72 -1.25 5.00 -6.89
N ASN A 73 -2.56 5.20 -6.74
CA ASN A 73 -3.33 6.33 -7.27
C ASN A 73 -3.97 7.17 -6.15
N ASN A 74 -4.35 8.41 -6.46
CA ASN A 74 -5.01 9.34 -5.52
C ASN A 74 -4.25 9.53 -4.19
N VAL A 75 -2.92 9.63 -4.26
CA VAL A 75 -2.10 9.88 -3.06
C VAL A 75 -2.57 11.13 -2.35
N LEU A 76 -2.55 11.08 -1.02
CA LEU A 76 -2.97 12.18 -0.17
C LEU A 76 -1.83 13.19 -0.01
N ASP A 77 -2.17 14.47 0.02
CA ASP A 77 -1.22 15.55 0.28
C ASP A 77 -0.74 15.55 1.73
N ASP A 78 0.50 15.98 1.94
CA ASP A 78 1.21 16.00 3.23
C ASP A 78 1.04 14.71 4.06
N PRO A 79 1.28 13.52 3.48
CA PRO A 79 0.89 12.27 4.12
C PRO A 79 1.65 12.01 5.42
N GLU A 80 2.92 12.41 5.50
CA GLU A 80 3.76 12.29 6.70
C GLU A 80 3.20 13.09 7.88
N ARG A 81 2.97 14.39 7.68
CA ARG A 81 2.44 15.28 8.72
C ARG A 81 1.07 14.81 9.19
N ARG A 82 0.17 14.48 8.27
CA ARG A 82 -1.19 14.03 8.59
C ARG A 82 -1.21 12.67 9.30
N LEU A 83 -0.30 11.76 8.94
CA LEU A 83 -0.15 10.48 9.63
C LEU A 83 0.32 10.70 11.07
N TYR A 84 1.34 11.53 11.25
CA TYR A 84 1.83 11.88 12.58
C TYR A 84 0.73 12.52 13.44
N GLU A 85 -0.01 13.52 12.91
CA GLU A 85 -1.12 14.16 13.60
C GLU A 85 -2.22 13.17 14.02
N LEU A 86 -2.56 12.21 13.15
CA LEU A 86 -3.56 11.19 13.45
C LEU A 86 -3.08 10.25 14.56
N LEU A 87 -1.84 9.75 14.45
CA LEU A 87 -1.24 8.89 15.47
C LEU A 87 -1.07 9.62 16.81
N SER A 88 -0.69 10.89 16.81
CA SER A 88 -0.59 11.70 18.04
C SER A 88 -1.94 11.85 18.75
N LYS A 89 -3.03 11.96 18.00
CA LYS A 89 -4.37 12.04 18.57
C LYS A 89 -4.84 10.72 19.18
N THR A 90 -4.45 9.58 18.60
CA THR A 90 -4.94 8.27 19.03
C THR A 90 -4.04 7.58 20.05
N GLU A 91 -2.72 7.78 19.96
CA GLU A 91 -1.70 6.99 20.69
C GLU A 91 -0.87 7.86 21.65
N GLY A 92 -1.07 9.18 21.67
CA GLY A 92 -0.39 10.10 22.59
C GLY A 92 1.13 9.96 22.54
N ASP A 93 1.74 9.66 23.69
CA ASP A 93 3.19 9.52 23.85
C ASP A 93 3.80 8.37 23.01
N LEU A 94 2.98 7.41 22.57
CA LEU A 94 3.42 6.30 21.72
C LEU A 94 3.41 6.63 20.22
N ALA A 95 2.91 7.81 19.83
CA ALA A 95 2.73 8.18 18.43
C ALA A 95 4.05 8.11 17.63
N HIS A 96 5.15 8.56 18.21
CA HIS A 96 6.46 8.51 17.55
C HIS A 96 6.93 7.05 17.36
N ALA A 97 6.76 6.20 18.37
CA ALA A 97 7.12 4.79 18.29
C ALA A 97 6.26 4.04 17.25
N ARG A 98 4.95 4.33 17.21
CA ARG A 98 4.02 3.78 16.22
C ARG A 98 4.38 4.25 14.82
N TYR A 99 4.62 5.54 14.63
CA TYR A 99 5.05 6.12 13.35
C TYR A 99 6.31 5.42 12.81
N ASN A 100 7.33 5.26 13.65
CA ASN A 100 8.56 4.58 13.25
C ASN A 100 8.34 3.08 12.94
N ALA A 101 7.45 2.41 13.66
CA ALA A 101 7.09 1.02 13.37
C ALA A 101 6.40 0.89 12.01
N TRP A 102 5.51 1.82 11.68
CA TRP A 102 4.89 1.93 10.36
C TRP A 102 5.94 2.12 9.28
N LEU A 103 6.82 3.12 9.38
CA LEU A 103 7.88 3.35 8.39
C LEU A 103 8.73 2.11 8.12
N ARG A 104 9.18 1.41 9.17
CA ARG A 104 9.97 0.18 9.01
C ARG A 104 9.20 -0.91 8.28
N ARG A 105 7.92 -1.10 8.61
CA ARG A 105 7.06 -2.10 7.95
C ARG A 105 6.91 -1.82 6.45
N PHE A 106 6.70 -0.56 6.05
CA PHE A 106 6.61 -0.20 4.63
C PHE A 106 7.94 -0.32 3.88
N VAL A 107 9.08 -0.08 4.55
CA VAL A 107 10.40 -0.36 3.96
C VAL A 107 10.56 -1.86 3.70
N SER A 108 10.28 -2.71 4.71
CA SER A 108 10.33 -4.16 4.56
C SER A 108 9.41 -4.67 3.47
N PHE A 109 8.20 -4.11 3.37
CA PHE A 109 7.26 -4.43 2.29
C PHE A 109 7.83 -4.12 0.91
N ALA A 110 8.36 -2.92 0.71
CA ALA A 110 8.93 -2.51 -0.58
C ALA A 110 10.10 -3.39 -1.00
N ASP A 111 10.94 -3.79 -0.04
CA ASP A 111 12.06 -4.71 -0.28
C ASP A 111 11.56 -6.13 -0.61
N ALA A 112 10.50 -6.61 0.05
CA ALA A 112 9.87 -7.90 -0.28
C ALA A 112 9.23 -7.88 -1.69
N CYS A 113 8.52 -6.82 -2.06
CA CYS A 113 7.98 -6.65 -3.42
C CYS A 113 9.08 -6.71 -4.48
N ARG A 114 10.22 -6.07 -4.23
CA ARG A 114 11.38 -6.14 -5.12
C ARG A 114 11.88 -7.57 -5.29
N LEU A 115 12.03 -8.31 -4.19
CA LEU A 115 12.53 -9.70 -4.24
C LEU A 115 11.60 -10.61 -5.04
N VAL A 116 10.28 -10.55 -4.79
CA VAL A 116 9.30 -11.34 -5.54
C VAL A 116 9.28 -10.95 -7.01
N ARG A 117 9.39 -9.65 -7.31
CA ARG A 117 9.49 -9.15 -8.69
C ARG A 117 10.71 -9.73 -9.42
N VAL A 118 11.88 -9.70 -8.79
CA VAL A 118 13.13 -10.21 -9.37
C VAL A 118 13.06 -11.72 -9.56
N ALA A 119 12.57 -12.47 -8.56
CA ALA A 119 12.40 -13.92 -8.67
C ALA A 119 11.47 -14.31 -9.82
N GLY A 120 10.36 -13.59 -10.01
CA GLY A 120 9.44 -13.82 -11.12
C GLY A 120 10.01 -13.48 -12.50
N GLN A 121 11.01 -12.59 -12.57
CA GLN A 121 11.64 -12.18 -13.83
C GLN A 121 12.70 -13.19 -14.27
N VAL A 122 13.50 -13.71 -13.31
CA VAL A 122 14.50 -14.76 -13.56
C VAL A 122 13.84 -16.06 -14.09
N SER A 123 12.64 -16.39 -13.63
CA SER A 123 11.90 -17.57 -14.11
C SER A 123 11.38 -17.43 -15.55
N CYS A 124 11.15 -16.21 -16.05
CA CYS A 124 10.75 -15.98 -17.45
C CYS A 124 11.94 -15.94 -18.41
N ASP A 125 13.12 -15.49 -17.95
CA ASP A 125 14.32 -15.41 -18.79
C ASP A 125 15.03 -16.78 -18.96
N ALA A 126 14.62 -17.80 -18.18
CA ALA A 126 15.17 -19.15 -18.21
C ALA A 126 14.33 -20.17 -19.04
N SER A 127 13.29 -19.71 -19.75
CA SER A 127 12.45 -20.52 -20.66
C SER A 127 12.55 -19.99 -22.09
#